data_AF-A0A662RM31-F1
#
_entry.id   AF-A0A662RM31-F1
#
_cell.length_a   1.000
_cell.length_b   1.000
_cell.length_c   1.000
_cell.angle_alpha   90.00
_cell.angle_beta   90.00
_cell.angle_gamma   90.00
#
_symmetry.space_group_name_H-M   'P 1'
#
loop_
_entity.id
_entity.type
_entity.pdbx_description
1 polymer ?
#
loop_
_entity_poly.entity_id
_entity_poly.type
_entity_poly.pdbx_seq_one_letter_code
_entity_poly.pdbx_strand_id
1 'polypeptide(L)'
;MKITAVMWGSDMPLLIEASKELGIELSAWSTHDVEDDAKREDCIKSFEHADVILLHPSNEEFWDELIERLNKDVPTISFGHDSSFWQLSNVPLEVVATVNAYHVYGGLENTKNMLHYIGKEVLELDYEYDAPKETMWQGIYHPDAETAFESIEDYFEWYKPSRKHKVGILFFRTYWANGDLEIVDALIRELEKEFDVIPAFSYGAGDKELGAKPSSEVIDAFFMNRIDALINLQSVFSAAGEASAVNALKELDVPVFHPLMPYHTTEEEWRRGNQGLSSLEVGWSVAMPELEGVIEPIIIGALRRDSDDKFERHTQMEERVKKLVHRVKKWIALKDKPKSERRVAFILHNNPCAGVEATVGSGAHLDTLESVARILRRMKEEGYSTEPPEDGKALIDDIMSRKAISEFRWTTVDEIVSKGGALALITKEEYEKWFAKLSPAVREKTCSAWGYPPGEAMNGVPAAMVYDDKIVVTGVKYGNAVVCVQPKRGCAGSRCDGRVCKILHDPEVPPPHQYLATYHYLEAGFHADVIVHVGTHGNLEFLPGKSVALSESCYPDVAIGNLPHLYIYNSDNPP
;
A
#
# COMPACT_ATOMS: atom_id res chain seq x y z
N MET A 1 6.04 -37.52 -20.60
CA MET A 1 7.06 -36.54 -20.20
C MET A 1 6.79 -36.13 -18.77
N LYS A 2 7.77 -36.35 -17.90
CA LYS A 2 7.79 -35.94 -16.49
C LYS A 2 8.86 -34.87 -16.32
N ILE A 3 8.48 -33.73 -15.79
CA ILE A 3 9.39 -32.59 -15.60
C ILE A 3 9.52 -32.30 -14.12
N THR A 4 10.76 -32.10 -13.67
CA THR A 4 11.03 -31.46 -12.39
C THR A 4 11.57 -30.06 -12.64
N ALA A 5 11.00 -29.06 -11.99
CA ALA A 5 11.33 -27.65 -12.19
C ALA A 5 11.67 -27.00 -10.85
N VAL A 6 12.80 -26.29 -10.79
CA VAL A 6 13.15 -25.40 -9.67
C VAL A 6 13.37 -24.00 -10.24
N MET A 7 12.51 -23.05 -9.86
CA MET A 7 12.48 -21.71 -10.45
C MET A 7 11.84 -20.68 -9.52
N TRP A 8 11.85 -19.41 -9.91
CA TRP A 8 11.14 -18.36 -9.19
C TRP A 8 9.64 -18.63 -9.14
N GLY A 9 9.00 -18.34 -8.02
CA GLY A 9 7.56 -18.53 -7.84
C GLY A 9 6.71 -17.80 -8.90
N SER A 10 7.20 -16.67 -9.42
CA SER A 10 6.57 -15.92 -10.50
C SER A 10 6.45 -16.69 -11.82
N ASP A 11 7.36 -17.63 -12.10
CA ASP A 11 7.46 -18.32 -13.39
C ASP A 11 6.61 -19.60 -13.44
N MET A 12 6.32 -20.16 -12.26
CA MET A 12 5.60 -21.42 -12.10
C MET A 12 4.16 -21.42 -12.67
N PRO A 13 3.34 -20.36 -12.54
CA PRO A 13 1.94 -20.39 -12.98
C PRO A 13 1.77 -20.79 -14.44
N LEU A 14 2.55 -20.21 -15.35
CA LEU A 14 2.49 -20.54 -16.77
C LEU A 14 2.96 -21.98 -17.05
N LEU A 15 4.03 -22.42 -16.39
CA LEU A 15 4.56 -23.76 -16.58
C LEU A 15 3.57 -24.82 -16.13
N ILE A 16 2.90 -24.60 -15.00
CA ILE A 16 1.86 -25.49 -14.46
C ILE A 16 0.66 -25.52 -15.40
N GLU A 17 0.16 -24.36 -15.82
CA GLU A 17 -0.99 -24.25 -16.71
C GLU A 17 -0.72 -24.92 -18.06
N ALA A 18 0.43 -24.64 -18.68
CA ALA A 18 0.87 -25.31 -19.90
C ALA A 18 1.01 -26.82 -19.71
N SER A 19 1.62 -27.27 -18.61
CA SER A 19 1.77 -28.71 -18.33
C SER A 19 0.43 -29.41 -18.16
N LYS A 20 -0.54 -28.75 -17.48
CA LYS A 20 -1.90 -29.26 -17.30
C LYS A 20 -2.65 -29.39 -18.63
N GLU A 21 -2.58 -28.39 -19.48
CA GLU A 21 -3.20 -28.43 -20.81
C GLU A 21 -2.59 -29.50 -21.72
N LEU A 22 -1.28 -29.72 -21.61
CA LEU A 22 -0.54 -30.69 -22.41
C LEU A 22 -0.52 -32.12 -21.81
N GLY A 23 -1.07 -32.31 -20.61
CA GLY A 23 -1.03 -33.60 -19.91
C GLY A 23 0.37 -34.04 -19.48
N ILE A 24 1.26 -33.09 -19.22
CA ILE A 24 2.63 -33.30 -18.74
C ILE A 24 2.63 -33.41 -17.22
N GLU A 25 3.33 -34.41 -16.68
CA GLU A 25 3.48 -34.56 -15.23
C GLU A 25 4.58 -33.61 -14.75
N LEU A 26 4.23 -32.66 -13.88
CA LEU A 26 5.13 -31.61 -13.41
C LEU A 26 5.31 -31.67 -11.89
N SER A 27 6.57 -31.70 -11.46
CA SER A 27 7.00 -31.44 -10.07
C SER A 27 7.70 -30.08 -10.03
N ALA A 28 6.96 -29.03 -9.73
CA ALA A 28 7.49 -27.67 -9.66
C ALA A 28 7.75 -27.25 -8.21
N TRP A 29 8.89 -26.58 -7.98
CA TRP A 29 9.36 -26.12 -6.69
C TRP A 29 9.80 -24.66 -6.81
N SER A 30 9.29 -23.78 -5.96
CA SER A 30 9.76 -22.40 -5.92
C SER A 30 11.13 -22.31 -5.23
N THR A 31 11.89 -21.25 -5.52
CA THR A 31 13.11 -20.92 -4.75
C THR A 31 12.84 -20.80 -3.25
N HIS A 32 11.68 -20.26 -2.87
CA HIS A 32 11.28 -20.16 -1.46
C HIS A 32 10.93 -21.52 -0.84
N ASP A 33 10.32 -22.45 -1.60
CA ASP A 33 10.02 -23.79 -1.09
C ASP A 33 11.27 -24.55 -0.67
N VAL A 34 12.34 -24.44 -1.46
CA VAL A 34 13.60 -25.18 -1.22
C VAL A 34 14.49 -24.55 -0.15
N GLU A 35 14.13 -23.40 0.40
CA GLU A 35 14.76 -22.87 1.61
C GLU A 35 14.45 -23.75 2.84
N ASP A 36 13.25 -24.36 2.87
CA ASP A 36 12.88 -25.33 3.92
C ASP A 36 13.57 -26.67 3.66
N ASP A 37 14.32 -27.16 4.65
CA ASP A 37 15.12 -28.38 4.52
C ASP A 37 14.30 -29.62 4.14
N ALA A 38 13.06 -29.75 4.65
CA ALA A 38 12.22 -30.91 4.38
C ALA A 38 11.69 -30.87 2.94
N LYS A 39 11.21 -29.71 2.51
CA LYS A 39 10.79 -29.49 1.11
C LYS A 39 11.96 -29.62 0.14
N ARG A 40 13.15 -29.14 0.49
CA ARG A 40 14.36 -29.28 -0.31
C ARG A 40 14.72 -30.75 -0.54
N GLU A 41 14.64 -31.58 0.49
CA GLU A 41 14.92 -33.02 0.34
C GLU A 41 13.88 -33.71 -0.57
N ASP A 42 12.60 -33.31 -0.50
CA ASP A 42 11.57 -33.83 -1.39
C ASP A 42 11.73 -33.34 -2.84
N CYS A 43 12.21 -32.11 -3.03
CA CYS A 43 12.62 -31.59 -4.32
C CYS A 43 13.74 -32.44 -4.92
N ILE A 44 14.78 -32.73 -4.15
CA ILE A 44 15.92 -33.52 -4.62
C ILE A 44 15.49 -34.94 -5.03
N LYS A 45 14.60 -35.59 -4.26
CA LYS A 45 14.04 -36.89 -4.65
C LYS A 45 13.30 -36.84 -5.99
N SER A 46 12.66 -35.71 -6.31
CA SER A 46 11.95 -35.55 -7.58
C SER A 46 12.87 -35.52 -8.81
N PHE A 47 14.18 -35.28 -8.65
CA PHE A 47 15.15 -35.39 -9.74
C PHE A 47 15.34 -36.82 -10.25
N GLU A 48 15.16 -37.84 -9.41
CA GLU A 48 15.35 -39.26 -9.78
C GLU A 48 14.23 -39.79 -10.69
N HIS A 49 13.08 -39.12 -10.71
CA HIS A 49 11.88 -39.56 -11.42
C HIS A 49 11.52 -38.67 -12.61
N ALA A 50 12.36 -37.67 -12.92
CA ALA A 50 12.16 -36.74 -14.01
C ALA A 50 12.70 -37.31 -15.34
N ASP A 51 12.00 -37.02 -16.43
CA ASP A 51 12.53 -37.18 -17.79
C ASP A 51 13.40 -35.96 -18.16
N VAL A 52 13.09 -34.78 -17.64
CA VAL A 52 13.85 -33.53 -17.82
C VAL A 52 13.82 -32.70 -16.53
N ILE A 53 14.94 -32.05 -16.20
CA ILE A 53 15.07 -31.11 -15.10
C ILE A 53 15.22 -29.69 -15.67
N LEU A 54 14.40 -28.75 -15.18
CA LEU A 54 14.42 -27.33 -15.53
C LEU A 54 14.89 -26.53 -14.32
N LEU A 55 15.94 -25.72 -14.49
CA LEU A 55 16.49 -24.88 -13.43
C LEU A 55 16.48 -23.41 -13.89
N HIS A 56 15.95 -22.53 -13.04
CA HIS A 56 16.14 -21.09 -13.13
C HIS A 56 16.87 -20.61 -11.86
N PRO A 57 18.20 -20.79 -11.81
CA PRO A 57 18.99 -20.60 -10.59
C PRO A 57 19.26 -19.13 -10.25
N SER A 58 19.65 -18.96 -8.99
CA SER A 58 20.00 -17.68 -8.38
C SER A 58 21.18 -17.90 -7.40
N ASN A 59 21.57 -16.87 -6.65
CA ASN A 59 22.84 -16.86 -5.91
C ASN A 59 22.74 -17.36 -4.44
N GLU A 60 21.60 -17.91 -4.04
CA GLU A 60 21.37 -18.43 -2.70
C GLU A 60 22.11 -19.75 -2.45
N GLU A 61 22.60 -19.95 -1.23
CA GLU A 61 23.47 -21.08 -0.86
C GLU A 61 22.83 -22.46 -1.07
N PHE A 62 21.50 -22.57 -1.00
CA PHE A 62 20.81 -23.85 -1.21
C PHE A 62 20.97 -24.37 -2.64
N TRP A 63 21.29 -23.51 -3.61
CA TRP A 63 21.54 -23.93 -4.99
C TRP A 63 22.77 -24.82 -5.10
N ASP A 64 23.80 -24.61 -4.28
CA ASP A 64 25.00 -25.46 -4.28
C ASP A 64 24.63 -26.91 -3.93
N GLU A 65 23.79 -27.11 -2.91
CA GLU A 65 23.31 -28.44 -2.51
C GLU A 65 22.44 -29.08 -3.61
N LEU A 66 21.51 -28.32 -4.20
CA LEU A 66 20.66 -28.81 -5.28
C LEU A 66 21.49 -29.26 -6.49
N ILE A 67 22.46 -28.43 -6.90
CA ILE A 67 23.33 -28.67 -8.05
C ILE A 67 24.21 -29.91 -7.82
N GLU A 68 24.78 -30.08 -6.63
CA GLU A 68 25.60 -31.26 -6.31
C GLU A 68 24.80 -32.57 -6.38
N ARG A 69 23.49 -32.51 -6.11
CA ARG A 69 22.59 -33.68 -6.06
C ARG A 69 21.76 -33.88 -7.33
N LEU A 70 22.02 -33.13 -8.40
CA LEU A 70 21.39 -33.37 -9.71
C LEU A 70 21.73 -34.76 -10.24
N ASN A 71 20.72 -35.43 -10.81
CA ASN A 71 20.94 -36.67 -11.55
C ASN A 71 21.57 -36.35 -12.92
N LYS A 72 22.87 -36.64 -13.07
CA LYS A 72 23.64 -36.32 -14.27
C LYS A 72 23.20 -37.08 -15.53
N ASP A 73 22.47 -38.19 -15.35
CA ASP A 73 21.94 -39.00 -16.46
C ASP A 73 20.61 -38.44 -17.01
N VAL A 74 19.96 -37.52 -16.28
CA VAL A 74 18.73 -36.86 -16.72
C VAL A 74 19.08 -35.54 -17.43
N PRO A 75 18.50 -35.27 -18.62
CA PRO A 75 18.65 -33.97 -19.27
C PRO A 75 18.26 -32.82 -18.34
N THR A 76 19.20 -31.93 -18.07
CA THR A 76 19.07 -30.73 -17.26
C THR A 76 19.23 -29.52 -18.16
N ILE A 77 18.27 -28.59 -18.09
CA ILE A 77 18.26 -27.31 -18.80
C ILE A 77 18.23 -26.20 -17.76
N SER A 78 19.35 -25.48 -17.65
CA SER A 78 19.50 -24.31 -16.79
C SER A 78 19.41 -23.05 -17.64
N PHE A 79 18.39 -22.23 -17.39
CA PHE A 79 18.08 -21.01 -18.13
C PHE A 79 17.91 -19.81 -17.19
N GLY A 80 17.69 -18.62 -17.74
CA GLY A 80 17.53 -17.38 -16.98
C GLY A 80 18.41 -16.26 -17.47
N HIS A 81 18.25 -15.09 -16.86
CA HIS A 81 18.97 -13.86 -17.25
C HIS A 81 20.48 -13.94 -17.08
N ASP A 82 20.95 -14.64 -16.04
CA ASP A 82 22.38 -14.85 -15.83
C ASP A 82 22.86 -16.06 -16.63
N SER A 83 23.42 -15.78 -17.81
CA SER A 83 23.99 -16.80 -18.70
C SER A 83 25.13 -17.62 -18.08
N SER A 84 25.73 -17.18 -16.97
CA SER A 84 26.75 -17.97 -16.27
C SER A 84 26.19 -19.28 -15.72
N PHE A 85 24.89 -19.34 -15.41
CA PHE A 85 24.25 -20.57 -14.95
C PHE A 85 23.90 -21.54 -16.08
N TRP A 86 23.96 -21.13 -17.35
CA TRP A 86 23.65 -22.02 -18.48
C TRP A 86 24.61 -23.21 -18.55
N GLN A 87 25.81 -23.06 -17.98
CA GLN A 87 26.82 -24.12 -17.87
C GLN A 87 26.38 -25.32 -17.01
N LEU A 88 25.32 -25.17 -16.20
CA LEU A 88 24.74 -26.27 -15.43
C LEU A 88 23.95 -27.26 -16.31
N SER A 89 23.64 -26.86 -17.55
CA SER A 89 22.92 -27.71 -18.50
C SER A 89 23.82 -28.83 -19.02
N ASN A 90 23.25 -30.03 -19.23
CA ASN A 90 23.92 -31.16 -19.89
C ASN A 90 23.36 -31.44 -21.31
N VAL A 91 22.54 -30.53 -21.84
CA VAL A 91 22.03 -30.52 -23.22
C VAL A 91 22.82 -29.55 -24.12
N PRO A 92 22.70 -29.61 -25.46
CA PRO A 92 23.35 -28.65 -26.35
C PRO A 92 22.97 -27.20 -26.02
N LEU A 93 23.93 -26.28 -26.14
CA LEU A 93 23.74 -24.85 -25.84
C LEU A 93 22.60 -24.20 -26.66
N GLU A 94 22.40 -24.67 -27.89
CA GLU A 94 21.30 -24.22 -28.75
C GLU A 94 19.92 -24.52 -28.14
N VAL A 95 19.76 -25.66 -27.45
CA VAL A 95 18.55 -26.00 -26.70
C VAL A 95 18.35 -25.04 -25.55
N VAL A 96 19.42 -24.77 -24.78
CA VAL A 96 19.36 -23.84 -23.64
C VAL A 96 18.98 -22.43 -24.09
N ALA A 97 19.60 -21.93 -25.16
CA ALA A 97 19.30 -20.62 -25.71
C ALA A 97 17.86 -20.51 -26.22
N THR A 98 17.34 -21.57 -26.86
CA THR A 98 15.95 -21.61 -27.36
C THR A 98 14.94 -21.68 -26.22
N VAL A 99 15.18 -22.51 -25.20
CA VAL A 99 14.36 -22.56 -23.98
C VAL A 99 14.37 -21.20 -23.27
N ASN A 100 15.54 -20.58 -23.14
CA ASN A 100 15.66 -19.24 -22.57
C ASN A 100 14.87 -18.19 -23.39
N ALA A 101 14.87 -18.28 -24.72
CA ALA A 101 14.09 -17.38 -25.56
C ALA A 101 12.58 -17.54 -25.34
N TYR A 102 12.06 -18.77 -25.25
CA TYR A 102 10.65 -18.98 -24.88
C TYR A 102 10.33 -18.39 -23.51
N HIS A 103 11.20 -18.61 -22.52
CA HIS A 103 11.03 -18.09 -21.17
C HIS A 103 11.02 -16.55 -21.14
N VAL A 104 12.02 -15.91 -21.76
CA VAL A 104 12.17 -14.44 -21.81
C VAL A 104 10.99 -13.78 -22.55
N TYR A 105 10.58 -14.34 -23.69
CA TYR A 105 9.40 -13.83 -24.40
C TYR A 105 8.10 -14.11 -23.65
N GLY A 106 8.02 -15.18 -22.86
CA GLY A 106 6.93 -15.44 -21.93
C GLY A 106 5.56 -15.65 -22.59
N GLY A 107 4.54 -15.83 -21.76
CA GLY A 107 3.18 -16.11 -22.21
C GLY A 107 2.91 -17.60 -22.43
N LEU A 108 1.66 -17.99 -22.19
CA LEU A 108 1.22 -19.40 -22.14
C LEU A 108 1.56 -20.20 -23.41
N GLU A 109 1.36 -19.61 -24.59
CA GLU A 109 1.65 -20.28 -25.85
C GLU A 109 3.15 -20.51 -26.08
N ASN A 110 4.02 -19.58 -25.66
CA ASN A 110 5.46 -19.82 -25.68
C ASN A 110 5.84 -20.91 -24.68
N THR A 111 5.24 -20.94 -23.49
CA THR A 111 5.49 -22.01 -22.51
C THR A 111 5.05 -23.39 -23.03
N LYS A 112 3.90 -23.49 -23.72
CA LYS A 112 3.47 -24.74 -24.37
C LYS A 112 4.46 -25.18 -25.45
N ASN A 113 4.86 -24.25 -26.32
CA ASN A 113 5.84 -24.54 -27.38
C ASN A 113 7.22 -24.90 -26.81
N MET A 114 7.63 -24.29 -25.71
CA MET A 114 8.85 -24.64 -24.97
C MET A 114 8.80 -26.10 -24.50
N LEU A 115 7.68 -26.53 -23.92
CA LEU A 115 7.50 -27.90 -23.45
C LEU A 115 7.50 -28.91 -24.61
N HIS A 116 6.84 -28.60 -25.72
CA HIS A 116 6.89 -29.42 -26.93
C HIS A 116 8.30 -29.46 -27.56
N TYR A 117 8.99 -28.32 -27.61
CA TYR A 117 10.37 -28.21 -28.07
C TYR A 117 11.31 -29.10 -27.27
N ILE A 118 11.23 -29.03 -25.94
CA ILE A 118 11.98 -29.91 -25.04
C ILE A 118 11.65 -31.38 -25.32
N GLY A 119 10.37 -31.73 -25.40
CA GLY A 119 9.97 -33.11 -25.67
C GLY A 119 10.47 -33.62 -27.02
N LYS A 120 10.50 -32.79 -28.06
CA LYS A 120 10.98 -33.15 -29.41
C LYS A 120 12.50 -33.25 -29.49
N GLU A 121 13.21 -32.20 -29.08
CA GLU A 121 14.66 -32.06 -29.31
C GLU A 121 15.51 -32.73 -28.23
N VAL A 122 14.97 -32.93 -27.01
CA VAL A 122 15.70 -33.53 -25.89
C VAL A 122 15.28 -34.98 -25.65
N LEU A 123 13.98 -35.27 -25.78
CA LEU A 123 13.42 -36.60 -25.50
C LEU A 123 13.01 -37.39 -26.75
N GLU A 124 13.21 -36.84 -27.95
CA GLU A 124 12.84 -37.47 -29.23
C GLU A 124 11.36 -37.89 -29.33
N LEU A 125 10.47 -37.19 -28.61
CA LEU A 125 9.03 -37.43 -28.64
C LEU A 125 8.39 -36.85 -29.91
N ASP A 126 7.24 -37.40 -30.30
CA ASP A 126 6.51 -36.90 -31.47
C ASP A 126 5.65 -35.68 -31.13
N TYR A 127 6.31 -34.54 -30.93
CA TYR A 127 5.67 -33.23 -30.77
C TYR A 127 5.95 -32.31 -31.95
N GLU A 128 5.04 -31.35 -32.13
CA GLU A 128 5.20 -30.20 -33.02
C GLU A 128 5.28 -28.93 -32.17
N TYR A 129 6.16 -28.01 -32.54
CA TYR A 129 6.36 -26.74 -31.87
C TYR A 129 6.57 -25.62 -32.88
N ASP A 130 6.09 -24.43 -32.54
CA ASP A 130 6.42 -23.18 -33.22
C ASP A 130 7.65 -22.54 -32.58
N ALA A 131 8.48 -21.84 -33.36
CA ALA A 131 9.62 -21.07 -32.84
C ALA A 131 9.18 -20.01 -31.79
N PRO A 132 10.07 -19.61 -30.86
CA PRO A 132 9.77 -18.59 -29.85
C PRO A 132 9.22 -17.30 -30.48
N LYS A 133 8.06 -16.84 -30.02
CA LYS A 133 7.40 -15.63 -30.53
C LYS A 133 7.57 -14.52 -29.52
N GLU A 134 8.18 -13.42 -29.93
CA GLU A 134 8.30 -12.23 -29.10
C GLU A 134 6.92 -11.72 -28.69
N THR A 135 6.78 -11.35 -27.42
CA THR A 135 5.57 -10.71 -26.90
C THR A 135 5.88 -9.29 -26.46
N MET A 136 4.84 -8.51 -26.22
CA MET A 136 4.96 -7.08 -25.93
C MET A 136 5.82 -6.82 -24.67
N TRP A 137 6.80 -5.91 -24.78
CA TRP A 137 7.67 -5.52 -23.67
C TRP A 137 7.07 -4.45 -22.76
N GLN A 138 6.25 -3.58 -23.35
CA GLN A 138 5.49 -2.55 -22.67
C GLN A 138 4.22 -2.27 -23.47
N GLY A 139 3.13 -1.97 -22.77
CA GLY A 139 1.85 -1.70 -23.41
C GLY A 139 0.76 -1.40 -22.41
N ILE A 140 -0.45 -1.25 -22.92
CA ILE A 140 -1.65 -0.99 -22.13
C ILE A 140 -2.50 -2.25 -22.11
N TYR A 141 -2.86 -2.71 -20.92
CA TYR A 141 -3.69 -3.87 -20.66
C TYR A 141 -5.10 -3.43 -20.23
N HIS A 142 -6.11 -4.24 -20.55
CA HIS A 142 -7.43 -4.13 -19.94
C HIS A 142 -8.11 -5.51 -19.88
N PRO A 143 -8.79 -5.90 -18.80
CA PRO A 143 -9.42 -7.22 -18.67
C PRO A 143 -10.56 -7.50 -19.66
N ASP A 144 -11.12 -6.47 -20.27
CA ASP A 144 -12.17 -6.60 -21.31
C ASP A 144 -11.63 -6.57 -22.74
N ALA A 145 -10.33 -6.31 -22.92
CA ALA A 145 -9.71 -6.34 -24.23
C ALA A 145 -9.14 -7.73 -24.53
N GLU A 146 -9.29 -8.20 -25.77
CA GLU A 146 -8.74 -9.50 -26.18
C GLU A 146 -7.20 -9.50 -26.17
N THR A 147 -6.59 -8.35 -26.45
CA THR A 147 -5.13 -8.16 -26.51
C THR A 147 -4.73 -6.84 -25.87
N ALA A 148 -3.47 -6.75 -25.45
CA ALA A 148 -2.86 -5.48 -25.04
C ALA A 148 -2.67 -4.52 -26.23
N PHE A 149 -2.52 -3.23 -25.93
CA PHE A 149 -2.34 -2.15 -26.90
C PHE A 149 -0.92 -1.59 -26.84
N GLU A 150 -0.30 -1.37 -28.01
CA GLU A 150 1.05 -0.79 -28.10
C GLU A 150 1.06 0.74 -27.97
N SER A 151 -0.05 1.39 -28.30
CA SER A 151 -0.20 2.84 -28.31
C SER A 151 -1.38 3.32 -27.46
N ILE A 152 -1.28 4.54 -26.95
CA ILE A 152 -2.35 5.18 -26.20
C ILE A 152 -3.53 5.56 -27.12
N GLU A 153 -3.25 5.82 -28.39
CA GLU A 153 -4.24 6.14 -29.41
C GLU A 153 -5.17 4.94 -29.68
N ASP A 154 -4.61 3.75 -29.90
CA ASP A 154 -5.39 2.52 -30.13
C ASP A 154 -6.21 2.17 -28.89
N TYR A 155 -5.61 2.30 -27.70
CA TYR A 155 -6.31 2.09 -26.45
C TYR A 155 -7.50 3.04 -26.31
N PHE A 156 -7.35 4.33 -26.61
CA PHE A 156 -8.44 5.30 -26.50
C PHE A 156 -9.52 5.14 -27.57
N GLU A 157 -9.18 4.66 -28.77
CA GLU A 157 -10.19 4.33 -29.79
C GLU A 157 -11.10 3.19 -29.33
N TRP A 158 -10.52 2.19 -28.66
CA TRP A 158 -11.26 1.08 -28.07
C TRP A 158 -12.00 1.48 -26.78
N TYR A 159 -11.29 2.06 -25.80
CA TYR A 159 -11.76 2.37 -24.45
C TYR A 159 -12.78 3.51 -24.40
N LYS A 160 -12.64 4.49 -25.32
CA LYS A 160 -13.51 5.68 -25.43
C LYS A 160 -13.64 6.43 -24.09
N PRO A 161 -12.53 6.96 -23.54
CA PRO A 161 -12.52 7.64 -22.26
C PRO A 161 -13.53 8.80 -22.25
N SER A 162 -14.34 8.87 -21.20
CA SER A 162 -15.45 9.83 -21.09
C SER A 162 -15.49 10.56 -19.75
N ARG A 163 -14.68 10.11 -18.78
CA ARG A 163 -14.61 10.74 -17.46
C ARG A 163 -13.70 11.96 -17.51
N LYS A 164 -13.95 12.88 -16.57
CA LYS A 164 -13.14 14.09 -16.42
C LYS A 164 -11.69 13.76 -16.05
N HIS A 165 -11.52 12.78 -15.17
CA HIS A 165 -10.22 12.41 -14.61
C HIS A 165 -9.79 11.03 -15.07
N LYS A 166 -8.47 10.88 -15.20
CA LYS A 166 -7.80 9.65 -15.62
C LYS A 166 -6.80 9.22 -14.55
N VAL A 167 -6.75 7.92 -14.26
CA VAL A 167 -5.79 7.33 -13.33
C VAL A 167 -4.92 6.33 -14.08
N GLY A 168 -3.60 6.51 -13.99
CA GLY A 168 -2.64 5.54 -14.52
C GLY A 168 -2.40 4.43 -13.51
N ILE A 169 -2.26 3.20 -13.98
CA ILE A 169 -1.69 2.09 -13.21
C ILE A 169 -0.42 1.65 -13.94
N LEU A 170 0.71 1.60 -13.25
CA LEU A 170 1.95 1.05 -13.78
C LEU A 170 2.30 -0.22 -13.01
N PHE A 171 2.56 -1.32 -13.71
CA PHE A 171 2.88 -2.60 -13.08
C PHE A 171 3.93 -3.39 -13.87
N PHE A 172 4.52 -4.43 -13.28
CA PHE A 172 5.54 -5.22 -13.98
C PHE A 172 4.94 -6.05 -15.11
N ARG A 173 5.65 -6.10 -16.25
CA ARG A 173 5.32 -6.97 -17.39
C ARG A 173 5.16 -8.42 -16.98
N THR A 174 5.92 -8.89 -15.99
CA THR A 174 5.84 -10.27 -15.48
C THR A 174 4.44 -10.63 -15.02
N TYR A 175 3.69 -9.70 -14.39
CA TYR A 175 2.30 -9.96 -14.01
C TYR A 175 1.39 -10.16 -15.22
N TRP A 176 1.55 -9.33 -16.26
CA TRP A 176 0.81 -9.46 -17.51
C TRP A 176 1.17 -10.75 -18.26
N ALA A 177 2.47 -11.02 -18.43
CA ALA A 177 2.96 -12.19 -19.15
C ALA A 177 2.55 -13.50 -18.47
N ASN A 178 2.54 -13.52 -17.13
CA ASN A 178 2.25 -14.72 -16.34
C ASN A 178 0.77 -14.84 -15.93
N GLY A 179 -0.07 -13.89 -16.31
CA GLY A 179 -1.50 -13.89 -15.98
C GLY A 179 -1.82 -13.64 -14.50
N ASP A 180 -0.88 -13.12 -13.73
CA ASP A 180 -1.06 -12.77 -12.31
C ASP A 180 -1.68 -11.38 -12.17
N LEU A 181 -2.90 -11.24 -12.70
CA LEU A 181 -3.56 -9.96 -12.93
C LEU A 181 -4.72 -9.68 -11.97
N GLU A 182 -5.03 -10.58 -11.03
CA GLU A 182 -6.23 -10.47 -10.17
C GLU A 182 -6.29 -9.14 -9.39
N ILE A 183 -5.15 -8.67 -8.88
CA ILE A 183 -5.05 -7.36 -8.18
C ILE A 183 -5.14 -6.19 -9.16
N VAL A 184 -4.51 -6.29 -10.32
CA VAL A 184 -4.56 -5.25 -11.36
C VAL A 184 -6.00 -5.08 -11.84
N ASP A 185 -6.69 -6.18 -12.11
CA ASP A 185 -8.10 -6.21 -12.49
C ASP A 185 -8.98 -5.58 -11.42
N ALA A 186 -8.77 -5.94 -10.15
CA ALA A 186 -9.49 -5.34 -9.03
C ALA A 186 -9.34 -3.82 -8.97
N LEU A 187 -8.12 -3.31 -9.16
CA LEU A 187 -7.83 -1.87 -9.19
C LEU A 187 -8.52 -1.19 -10.38
N ILE A 188 -8.42 -1.78 -11.58
CA ILE A 188 -9.08 -1.27 -12.78
C ILE A 188 -10.58 -1.14 -12.50
N ARG A 189 -11.24 -2.24 -12.11
CA ARG A 189 -12.69 -2.27 -11.88
C ARG A 189 -13.15 -1.29 -10.80
N GLU A 190 -12.39 -1.13 -9.72
CA GLU A 190 -12.76 -0.21 -8.66
C GLU A 190 -12.59 1.25 -9.09
N LEU A 191 -11.52 1.58 -9.82
CA LEU A 191 -11.28 2.94 -10.36
C LEU A 191 -12.29 3.32 -11.44
N GLU A 192 -12.66 2.39 -12.33
CA GLU A 192 -13.60 2.61 -13.45
C GLU A 192 -14.99 3.08 -13.02
N LYS A 193 -15.35 2.86 -11.75
CA LYS A 193 -16.58 3.40 -11.16
C LYS A 193 -16.63 4.93 -11.22
N GLU A 194 -15.47 5.60 -11.21
CA GLU A 194 -15.36 7.06 -11.11
C GLU A 194 -14.42 7.70 -12.14
N PHE A 195 -13.41 6.96 -12.62
CA PHE A 195 -12.32 7.46 -13.45
C PHE A 195 -12.21 6.68 -14.76
N ASP A 196 -11.60 7.30 -15.76
CA ASP A 196 -11.03 6.54 -16.88
C ASP A 196 -9.70 5.96 -16.41
N VAL A 197 -9.37 4.71 -16.77
CA VAL A 197 -8.14 4.06 -16.29
C VAL A 197 -7.19 3.78 -17.46
N ILE A 198 -5.89 3.96 -17.24
CA ILE A 198 -4.83 3.60 -18.20
C ILE A 198 -3.90 2.58 -17.51
N PRO A 199 -4.11 1.27 -17.69
CA PRO A 199 -3.29 0.24 -17.04
C PRO A 199 -2.12 -0.14 -17.94
N ALA A 200 -0.93 0.39 -17.67
CA ALA A 200 0.27 0.06 -18.43
C ALA A 200 1.19 -0.91 -17.69
N PHE A 201 1.81 -1.80 -18.44
CA PHE A 201 2.90 -2.65 -17.96
C PHE A 201 4.22 -2.27 -18.61
N SER A 202 5.33 -2.53 -17.91
CA SER A 202 6.68 -2.36 -18.43
C SER A 202 7.64 -3.37 -17.83
N TYR A 203 8.82 -3.49 -18.45
CA TYR A 203 9.94 -4.29 -17.93
C TYR A 203 10.69 -3.61 -16.76
N GLY A 204 10.14 -2.54 -16.17
CA GLY A 204 10.75 -1.80 -15.07
C GLY A 204 12.00 -1.04 -15.51
N ALA A 205 13.16 -1.64 -15.28
CA ALA A 205 14.48 -1.13 -15.64
C ALA A 205 14.68 -0.87 -17.14
N GLY A 206 13.93 -1.58 -17.99
CA GLY A 206 14.18 -1.67 -19.43
C GLY A 206 15.35 -2.59 -19.77
N ASP A 207 15.44 -2.97 -21.05
CA ASP A 207 16.50 -3.78 -21.62
C ASP A 207 16.69 -3.36 -23.08
N LYS A 208 17.87 -2.81 -23.40
CA LYS A 208 18.15 -2.28 -24.74
C LYS A 208 18.30 -3.36 -25.80
N GLU A 209 18.75 -4.56 -25.42
CA GLU A 209 18.95 -5.65 -26.37
C GLU A 209 17.60 -6.27 -26.77
N LEU A 210 16.69 -6.35 -25.80
CA LEU A 210 15.31 -6.80 -26.02
C LEU A 210 14.41 -5.70 -26.59
N GLY A 211 14.84 -4.43 -26.62
CA GLY A 211 14.00 -3.30 -27.01
C GLY A 211 12.93 -2.93 -25.96
N ALA A 212 13.07 -3.46 -24.75
CA ALA A 212 12.18 -3.16 -23.63
C ALA A 212 12.49 -1.77 -23.06
N LYS A 213 11.47 -0.91 -23.02
CA LYS A 213 11.64 0.47 -22.55
C LYS A 213 11.68 0.53 -21.01
N PRO A 214 12.48 1.42 -20.43
CA PRO A 214 12.41 1.71 -19.00
C PRO A 214 11.08 2.37 -18.64
N SER A 215 10.63 2.21 -17.39
CA SER A 215 9.36 2.76 -16.90
C SER A 215 9.23 4.26 -17.08
N SER A 216 10.33 5.03 -17.02
CA SER A 216 10.32 6.47 -17.31
C SER A 216 9.81 6.78 -18.72
N GLU A 217 10.27 6.04 -19.73
CA GLU A 217 9.82 6.23 -21.11
C GLU A 217 8.37 5.75 -21.31
N VAL A 218 7.94 4.74 -20.56
CA VAL A 218 6.55 4.27 -20.57
C VAL A 218 5.61 5.34 -19.98
N ILE A 219 6.06 6.05 -18.94
CA ILE A 219 5.32 7.18 -18.36
C ILE A 219 5.18 8.32 -19.35
N ASP A 220 6.26 8.68 -20.03
CA ASP A 220 6.22 9.70 -21.08
C ASP A 220 5.25 9.32 -22.20
N ALA A 221 5.30 8.05 -22.64
CA ALA A 221 4.47 7.56 -23.72
C ALA A 221 2.97 7.55 -23.36
N PHE A 222 2.61 7.02 -22.18
CA PHE A 222 1.22 6.68 -21.86
C PHE A 222 0.55 7.61 -20.85
N PHE A 223 1.30 8.31 -19.99
CA PHE A 223 0.73 9.03 -18.85
C PHE A 223 0.97 10.54 -18.86
N MET A 224 2.08 11.00 -19.43
CA MET A 224 2.46 12.41 -19.41
C MET A 224 1.34 13.30 -19.97
N ASN A 225 0.93 14.31 -19.19
CA ASN A 225 -0.20 15.22 -19.47
C ASN A 225 -1.57 14.55 -19.68
N ARG A 226 -1.75 13.28 -19.28
CA ARG A 226 -2.97 12.50 -19.53
C ARG A 226 -3.68 12.02 -18.26
N ILE A 227 -2.98 11.96 -17.12
CA ILE A 227 -3.52 11.43 -15.86
C ILE A 227 -3.51 12.48 -14.75
N ASP A 228 -4.30 12.24 -13.70
CA ASP A 228 -4.38 13.07 -12.49
C ASP A 228 -3.77 12.40 -11.25
N ALA A 229 -3.50 11.10 -11.33
CA ALA A 229 -2.85 10.28 -10.31
C ALA A 229 -2.25 9.02 -10.95
N LEU A 230 -1.14 8.53 -10.38
CA LEU A 230 -0.48 7.29 -10.80
C LEU A 230 -0.48 6.29 -9.65
N ILE A 231 -0.96 5.07 -9.87
CA ILE A 231 -0.75 3.93 -8.98
C ILE A 231 0.42 3.12 -9.54
N ASN A 232 1.56 3.15 -8.89
CA ASN A 232 2.74 2.40 -9.28
C ASN A 232 2.86 1.13 -8.42
N LEU A 233 2.69 -0.05 -9.04
CA LEU A 233 2.88 -1.36 -8.41
C LEU A 233 4.32 -1.87 -8.54
N GLN A 234 5.22 -1.11 -9.19
CA GLN A 234 6.62 -1.49 -9.32
C GLN A 234 7.41 -0.95 -8.13
N SER A 235 8.06 -1.84 -7.38
CA SER A 235 8.87 -1.48 -6.22
C SER A 235 10.21 -0.83 -6.58
N VAL A 236 10.64 -0.94 -7.84
CA VAL A 236 11.82 -0.26 -8.39
C VAL A 236 11.43 0.37 -9.72
N PHE A 237 11.50 1.69 -9.80
CA PHE A 237 11.03 2.45 -10.97
C PHE A 237 12.09 2.60 -12.06
N SER A 238 13.38 2.61 -11.71
CA SER A 238 14.46 2.88 -12.68
C SER A 238 15.76 2.17 -12.32
N ALA A 239 16.31 1.39 -13.25
CA ALA A 239 17.68 0.88 -13.15
C ALA A 239 18.75 1.96 -13.39
N ALA A 240 18.38 3.11 -13.96
CA ALA A 240 19.29 4.24 -14.13
C ALA A 240 19.52 5.02 -12.81
N GLY A 241 18.90 4.59 -11.71
CA GLY A 241 19.05 5.15 -10.37
C GLY A 241 17.95 6.13 -9.96
N GLU A 242 17.89 6.40 -8.66
CA GLU A 242 16.88 7.22 -7.96
C GLU A 242 16.67 8.60 -8.60
N ALA A 243 17.75 9.30 -8.97
CA ALA A 243 17.65 10.64 -9.55
C ALA A 243 16.87 10.68 -10.87
N SER A 244 16.99 9.62 -11.69
CA SER A 244 16.26 9.50 -12.95
C SER A 244 14.76 9.27 -12.69
N ALA A 245 14.44 8.40 -11.72
CA ALA A 245 13.07 8.13 -11.31
C ALA A 245 12.38 9.41 -10.79
N VAL A 246 13.03 10.10 -9.85
CA VAL A 246 12.52 11.32 -9.24
C VAL A 246 12.30 12.42 -10.28
N ASN A 247 13.16 12.55 -11.30
CA ASN A 247 12.98 13.55 -12.35
C ASN A 247 11.76 13.24 -13.22
N ALA A 248 11.57 11.99 -13.65
CA ALA A 248 10.40 11.60 -14.43
C ALA A 248 9.09 11.82 -13.65
N LEU A 249 9.07 11.49 -12.34
CA LEU A 249 7.91 11.73 -11.49
C LEU A 249 7.64 13.23 -11.25
N LYS A 250 8.68 14.05 -11.12
CA LYS A 250 8.54 15.52 -11.02
C LYS A 250 7.97 16.13 -12.29
N GLU A 251 8.35 15.64 -13.45
CA GLU A 251 7.80 16.11 -14.73
C GLU A 251 6.33 15.70 -14.89
N LEU A 252 5.96 14.50 -14.39
CA LEU A 252 4.57 14.04 -14.39
C LEU A 252 3.65 14.90 -13.49
N ASP A 253 4.17 15.41 -12.36
CA ASP A 253 3.50 16.35 -11.44
C ASP A 253 2.08 15.92 -10.99
N VAL A 254 1.95 14.63 -10.63
CA VAL A 254 0.72 14.06 -10.03
C VAL A 254 1.06 13.27 -8.77
N PRO A 255 0.10 13.04 -7.85
CA PRO A 255 0.30 12.13 -6.73
C PRO A 255 0.57 10.69 -7.22
N VAL A 256 1.64 10.09 -6.69
CA VAL A 256 2.08 8.73 -7.04
C VAL A 256 1.88 7.81 -5.83
N PHE A 257 1.02 6.82 -5.98
CA PHE A 257 0.64 5.87 -4.94
C PHE A 257 1.42 4.56 -5.13
N HIS A 258 2.02 4.01 -4.07
CA HIS A 258 2.66 2.70 -4.09
C HIS A 258 1.99 1.74 -3.10
N PRO A 259 0.88 1.10 -3.47
CA PRO A 259 0.25 0.11 -2.61
C PRO A 259 1.09 -1.18 -2.55
N LEU A 260 0.93 -1.92 -1.45
CA LEU A 260 1.76 -3.08 -1.14
C LEU A 260 1.09 -4.38 -1.59
N MET A 261 1.90 -5.26 -2.15
CA MET A 261 1.55 -6.63 -2.53
C MET A 261 2.62 -7.55 -1.92
N PRO A 262 2.34 -8.23 -0.79
CA PRO A 262 3.27 -9.19 -0.19
C PRO A 262 3.44 -10.40 -1.11
N TYR A 263 4.67 -10.93 -1.18
CA TYR A 263 5.03 -11.98 -2.13
C TYR A 263 5.04 -13.37 -1.48
N HIS A 264 5.21 -13.44 -0.17
CA HIS A 264 5.40 -14.70 0.56
C HIS A 264 4.37 -14.94 1.66
N THR A 265 3.48 -13.97 1.88
CA THR A 265 2.55 -13.99 3.02
C THR A 265 1.11 -14.09 2.53
N THR A 266 0.41 -15.11 3.01
CA THR A 266 -1.04 -15.24 2.77
C THR A 266 -1.84 -14.22 3.55
N GLU A 267 -3.08 -13.94 3.13
CA GLU A 267 -3.94 -13.01 3.85
C GLU A 267 -4.15 -13.43 5.32
N GLU A 268 -4.31 -14.72 5.59
CA GLU A 268 -4.50 -15.23 6.96
C GLU A 268 -3.25 -15.00 7.83
N GLU A 269 -2.06 -15.30 7.30
CA GLU A 269 -0.79 -15.07 7.98
C GLU A 269 -0.59 -13.58 8.27
N TRP A 270 -0.82 -12.73 7.26
CA TRP A 270 -0.75 -11.28 7.42
C TRP A 270 -1.74 -10.78 8.47
N ARG A 271 -3.00 -11.26 8.45
CA ARG A 271 -4.04 -10.85 9.43
C ARG A 271 -3.62 -11.17 10.86
N ARG A 272 -3.05 -12.36 11.10
CA ARG A 272 -2.59 -12.84 12.41
C ARG A 272 -1.32 -12.13 12.89
N GLY A 273 -0.43 -11.72 12.00
CA GLY A 273 0.83 -11.07 12.33
C GLY A 273 0.68 -9.62 12.78
N ASN A 274 1.53 -9.16 13.73
CA ASN A 274 1.57 -7.77 14.16
C ASN A 274 2.57 -6.91 13.38
N GLN A 275 3.47 -7.50 12.60
CA GLN A 275 4.48 -6.75 11.85
C GLN A 275 3.92 -6.12 10.58
N GLY A 276 2.99 -6.81 9.91
CA GLY A 276 2.53 -6.43 8.57
C GLY A 276 3.35 -7.15 7.51
N LEU A 277 4.58 -6.70 7.25
CA LEU A 277 5.49 -7.32 6.29
C LEU A 277 6.73 -7.90 6.97
N SER A 278 7.44 -8.79 6.27
CA SER A 278 8.77 -9.25 6.70
C SER A 278 9.82 -8.13 6.59
N SER A 279 10.90 -8.21 7.37
CA SER A 279 11.98 -7.20 7.33
C SER A 279 12.60 -7.03 5.94
N LEU A 280 12.68 -8.12 5.18
CA LEU A 280 13.18 -8.08 3.81
C LEU A 280 12.20 -7.30 2.91
N GLU A 281 10.91 -7.62 2.96
CA GLU A 281 9.87 -6.93 2.20
C GLU A 281 9.77 -5.45 2.53
N VAL A 282 9.93 -5.05 3.80
CA VAL A 282 9.96 -3.62 4.17
C VAL A 282 11.07 -2.88 3.43
N GLY A 283 12.24 -3.49 3.27
CA GLY A 283 13.39 -2.85 2.61
C GLY A 283 13.09 -2.46 1.17
N TRP A 284 12.52 -3.38 0.39
CA TRP A 284 12.35 -3.17 -1.05
C TRP A 284 10.94 -2.70 -1.46
N SER A 285 9.88 -3.04 -0.72
CA SER A 285 8.50 -2.65 -1.06
C SER A 285 8.01 -1.38 -0.36
N VAL A 286 8.72 -0.89 0.67
CA VAL A 286 8.37 0.33 1.39
C VAL A 286 9.52 1.33 1.33
N ALA A 287 10.68 1.00 1.89
CA ALA A 287 11.77 1.95 2.06
C ALA A 287 12.38 2.42 0.72
N MET A 288 12.57 1.51 -0.25
CA MET A 288 13.08 1.89 -1.58
C MET A 288 12.12 2.84 -2.33
N PRO A 289 10.81 2.53 -2.48
CA PRO A 289 9.86 3.45 -3.09
C PRO A 289 9.75 4.80 -2.36
N GLU A 290 9.87 4.83 -1.03
CA GLU A 290 9.84 6.09 -0.26
C GLU A 290 10.96 7.07 -0.66
N LEU A 291 12.13 6.58 -1.11
CA LEU A 291 13.21 7.42 -1.65
C LEU A 291 12.79 8.16 -2.93
N GLU A 292 11.84 7.60 -3.68
CA GLU A 292 11.29 8.22 -4.89
C GLU A 292 10.18 9.24 -4.59
N GLY A 293 9.74 9.35 -3.32
CA GLY A 293 8.70 10.29 -2.88
C GLY A 293 7.27 9.82 -3.15
N VAL A 294 7.06 8.52 -3.37
CA VAL A 294 5.72 7.93 -3.51
C VAL A 294 5.00 7.88 -2.15
N ILE A 295 3.67 7.78 -2.19
CA ILE A 295 2.81 7.85 -1.00
C ILE A 295 1.90 6.63 -0.86
N GLU A 296 1.27 6.52 0.31
CA GLU A 296 0.20 5.56 0.62
C GLU A 296 0.55 4.07 0.47
N PRO A 297 1.47 3.53 1.31
CA PRO A 297 1.83 2.10 1.33
C PRO A 297 0.73 1.23 1.95
N ILE A 298 -0.46 1.24 1.33
CA ILE A 298 -1.61 0.43 1.71
C ILE A 298 -1.47 -0.94 1.05
N ILE A 299 -1.51 -2.00 1.85
CA ILE A 299 -1.63 -3.36 1.34
C ILE A 299 -2.96 -3.54 0.61
N ILE A 300 -2.94 -4.09 -0.60
CA ILE A 300 -4.12 -4.30 -1.45
C ILE A 300 -4.36 -5.75 -1.87
N GLY A 301 -3.43 -6.63 -1.53
CA GLY A 301 -3.58 -8.06 -1.77
C GLY A 301 -2.59 -8.85 -0.95
N ALA A 302 -2.62 -10.17 -1.14
CA ALA A 302 -1.77 -11.13 -0.47
C ALA A 302 -1.58 -12.35 -1.36
N LEU A 303 -0.75 -13.29 -0.91
CA LEU A 303 -0.56 -14.54 -1.59
C LEU A 303 -1.77 -15.48 -1.36
N ARG A 304 -2.22 -16.17 -2.40
CA ARG A 304 -3.14 -17.31 -2.30
C ARG A 304 -2.34 -18.58 -2.54
N ARG A 305 -2.32 -19.45 -1.53
CA ARG A 305 -1.88 -20.85 -1.63
C ARG A 305 -3.14 -21.70 -1.74
N ASP A 306 -3.42 -22.25 -2.92
CA ASP A 306 -4.53 -23.19 -3.03
C ASP A 306 -4.13 -24.56 -2.47
N SER A 307 -5.08 -25.32 -1.91
CA SER A 307 -4.78 -26.64 -1.34
C SER A 307 -4.63 -27.71 -2.43
N ASP A 308 -5.27 -27.50 -3.58
CA ASP A 308 -5.22 -28.41 -4.73
C ASP A 308 -4.19 -27.98 -5.78
N ASP A 309 -3.93 -26.68 -5.89
CA ASP A 309 -2.90 -26.13 -6.78
C ASP A 309 -1.63 -25.81 -5.98
N LYS A 310 -0.52 -26.48 -6.30
CA LYS A 310 0.82 -26.22 -5.73
C LYS A 310 1.42 -24.86 -6.16
N PHE A 311 0.61 -23.84 -6.43
CA PHE A 311 1.08 -22.58 -7.00
C PHE A 311 0.57 -21.39 -6.16
N GLU A 312 1.41 -20.36 -6.09
CA GLU A 312 1.15 -19.11 -5.39
C GLU A 312 0.75 -18.01 -6.40
N ARG A 313 -0.42 -17.37 -6.24
CA ARG A 313 -0.85 -16.17 -7.03
C ARG A 313 -1.19 -15.05 -6.08
N HIS A 314 -1.11 -13.82 -6.57
CA HIS A 314 -1.65 -12.72 -5.81
C HIS A 314 -3.19 -12.74 -5.87
N THR A 315 -3.82 -12.57 -4.71
CA THR A 315 -5.26 -12.39 -4.58
C THR A 315 -5.58 -11.04 -3.98
N GLN A 316 -6.66 -10.44 -4.44
CA GLN A 316 -7.06 -9.10 -4.00
C GLN A 316 -7.63 -9.11 -2.58
N MET A 317 -7.41 -8.01 -1.86
CA MET A 317 -8.12 -7.70 -0.62
C MET A 317 -9.15 -6.61 -0.89
N GLU A 318 -10.39 -7.01 -1.15
CA GLU A 318 -11.45 -6.13 -1.69
C GLU A 318 -11.64 -4.83 -0.88
N GLU A 319 -11.66 -4.90 0.45
CA GLU A 319 -11.82 -3.71 1.31
C GLU A 319 -10.61 -2.75 1.18
N ARG A 320 -9.41 -3.30 1.04
CA ARG A 320 -8.20 -2.49 0.93
C ARG A 320 -8.04 -1.84 -0.44
N VAL A 321 -8.42 -2.54 -1.50
CA VAL A 321 -8.53 -1.96 -2.86
C VAL A 321 -9.48 -0.75 -2.82
N LYS A 322 -10.66 -0.90 -2.20
CA LYS A 322 -11.61 0.21 -2.01
C LYS A 322 -11.02 1.36 -1.19
N LYS A 323 -10.31 1.06 -0.10
CA LYS A 323 -9.62 2.07 0.71
C LYS A 323 -8.64 2.89 -0.13
N LEU A 324 -7.78 2.23 -0.90
CA LEU A 324 -6.82 2.90 -1.78
C LEU A 324 -7.54 3.81 -2.79
N VAL A 325 -8.55 3.29 -3.50
CA VAL A 325 -9.29 4.07 -4.50
C VAL A 325 -10.01 5.27 -3.88
N HIS A 326 -10.59 5.12 -2.69
CA HIS A 326 -11.15 6.27 -1.97
C HIS A 326 -10.11 7.34 -1.64
N ARG A 327 -8.86 6.95 -1.34
CA ARG A 327 -7.78 7.90 -1.06
C ARG A 327 -7.31 8.61 -2.33
N VAL A 328 -7.14 7.87 -3.43
CA VAL A 328 -6.89 8.44 -4.77
C VAL A 328 -7.96 9.47 -5.13
N LYS A 329 -9.24 9.11 -4.92
CA LYS A 329 -10.37 10.02 -5.15
C LYS A 329 -10.27 11.30 -4.33
N LYS A 330 -9.86 11.24 -3.07
CA LYS A 330 -9.76 12.42 -2.21
C LYS A 330 -8.62 13.35 -2.65
N TRP A 331 -7.50 12.79 -3.11
CA TRP A 331 -6.41 13.56 -3.70
C TRP A 331 -6.83 14.29 -5.00
N ILE A 332 -7.53 13.58 -5.90
CA ILE A 332 -8.06 14.18 -7.13
C ILE A 332 -9.12 15.25 -6.81
N ALA A 333 -10.03 14.97 -5.88
CA ALA A 333 -11.04 15.94 -5.45
C ALA A 333 -10.42 17.21 -4.83
N LEU A 334 -9.31 17.08 -4.10
CA LEU A 334 -8.57 18.21 -3.55
C LEU A 334 -7.97 19.09 -4.66
N LYS A 335 -7.39 18.47 -5.71
CA LYS A 335 -6.89 19.18 -6.90
C LYS A 335 -7.99 20.01 -7.56
N ASP A 336 -9.16 19.41 -7.74
CA ASP A 336 -10.32 19.97 -8.42
C ASP A 336 -11.01 21.11 -7.68
N LYS A 337 -11.03 21.04 -6.35
CA LYS A 337 -11.79 21.98 -5.54
C LYS A 337 -11.18 23.37 -5.60
N PRO A 338 -11.95 24.45 -5.86
CA PRO A 338 -11.43 25.81 -5.83
C PRO A 338 -10.77 26.15 -4.49
N LYS A 339 -9.64 26.86 -4.50
CA LYS A 339 -8.89 27.23 -3.28
C LYS A 339 -9.77 27.87 -2.20
N SER A 340 -10.72 28.74 -2.59
CA SER A 340 -11.66 29.40 -1.68
C SER A 340 -12.60 28.43 -0.94
N GLU A 341 -12.90 27.27 -1.54
CA GLU A 341 -13.81 26.28 -0.97
C GLU A 341 -13.09 25.15 -0.20
N ARG A 342 -11.77 25.06 -0.33
CA ARG A 342 -10.95 24.03 0.34
C ARG A 342 -10.98 24.22 1.85
N ARG A 343 -11.22 23.14 2.57
CA ARG A 343 -11.27 23.05 4.03
C ARG A 343 -10.08 22.27 4.57
N VAL A 344 -9.36 22.87 5.51
CA VAL A 344 -8.10 22.30 6.03
C VAL A 344 -8.18 22.15 7.55
N ALA A 345 -7.78 20.99 8.05
CA ALA A 345 -7.66 20.74 9.49
C ALA A 345 -6.18 20.64 9.88
N PHE A 346 -5.72 21.55 10.75
CA PHE A 346 -4.40 21.51 11.35
C PHE A 346 -4.46 20.80 12.70
N ILE A 347 -3.60 19.82 12.92
CA ILE A 347 -3.50 19.07 14.18
C ILE A 347 -2.18 19.41 14.86
N LEU A 348 -2.28 20.07 16.01
CA LEU A 348 -1.15 20.38 16.89
C LEU A 348 -0.90 19.22 17.85
N HIS A 349 0.36 18.81 17.97
CA HIS A 349 0.76 17.78 18.93
C HIS A 349 0.70 18.27 20.37
N ASN A 350 0.47 17.32 21.27
CA ASN A 350 0.55 17.52 22.71
C ASN A 350 1.02 16.22 23.38
N ASN A 351 1.59 16.35 24.57
CA ASN A 351 1.96 15.19 25.36
C ASN A 351 0.73 14.68 26.14
N PRO A 352 0.22 13.46 25.87
CA PRO A 352 -1.05 12.98 26.43
C PRO A 352 -1.01 12.83 27.97
N CYS A 353 0.18 12.60 28.54
CA CYS A 353 0.40 12.40 29.98
C CYS A 353 0.88 13.68 30.72
N ALA A 354 1.10 14.79 30.01
CA ALA A 354 1.44 16.08 30.60
C ALA A 354 0.20 16.98 30.72
N GLY A 355 0.31 18.12 31.41
CA GLY A 355 -0.72 19.15 31.35
C GLY A 355 -0.84 19.65 29.91
N VAL A 356 -1.98 19.41 29.24
CA VAL A 356 -2.14 19.75 27.82
C VAL A 356 -1.95 21.25 27.60
N GLU A 357 -2.42 22.08 28.54
CA GLU A 357 -2.24 23.54 28.52
C GLU A 357 -0.78 23.97 28.35
N ALA A 358 0.18 23.20 28.87
CA ALA A 358 1.61 23.51 28.79
C ALA A 358 2.32 22.89 27.57
N THR A 359 1.63 22.05 26.80
CA THR A 359 2.25 21.23 25.73
C THR A 359 1.56 21.37 24.38
N VAL A 360 0.59 22.27 24.24
CA VAL A 360 -0.05 22.57 22.95
C VAL A 360 1.00 22.99 21.92
N GLY A 361 1.02 22.29 20.77
CA GLY A 361 1.94 22.60 19.68
C GLY A 361 3.38 22.23 20.01
N SER A 362 3.62 21.24 20.86
CA SER A 362 5.00 20.75 21.08
C SER A 362 5.57 20.23 19.75
N GLY A 363 6.71 20.77 19.33
CA GLY A 363 7.44 20.34 18.13
C GLY A 363 8.93 20.54 18.33
N ALA A 364 9.73 19.52 18.04
CA ALA A 364 11.17 19.61 18.17
C ALA A 364 11.72 20.62 17.16
N HIS A 365 12.46 21.61 17.64
CA HIS A 365 13.11 22.64 16.81
C HIS A 365 12.17 23.42 15.87
N LEU A 366 10.85 23.41 16.13
CA LEU A 366 9.84 24.10 15.33
C LEU A 366 8.89 24.89 16.23
N ASP A 367 8.75 26.19 15.97
CA ASP A 367 7.66 27.00 16.52
C ASP A 367 6.38 26.68 15.74
N THR A 368 5.66 25.64 16.17
CA THR A 368 4.50 25.10 15.47
C THR A 368 3.36 26.13 15.38
N LEU A 369 3.17 26.92 16.44
CA LEU A 369 2.10 27.92 16.53
C LEU A 369 2.34 29.06 15.55
N GLU A 370 3.54 29.63 15.54
CA GLU A 370 3.92 30.66 14.57
C GLU A 370 3.90 30.10 13.14
N SER A 371 4.33 28.85 12.95
CA SER A 371 4.29 28.18 11.64
C SER A 371 2.85 28.06 11.11
N VAL A 372 1.91 27.57 11.93
CA VAL A 372 0.48 27.49 11.54
C VAL A 372 -0.09 28.87 11.24
N ALA A 373 0.19 29.89 12.07
CA ALA A 373 -0.28 31.25 11.83
C ALA A 373 0.22 31.81 10.49
N ARG A 374 1.50 31.58 10.16
CA ARG A 374 2.09 31.98 8.87
C ARG A 374 1.51 31.20 7.69
N ILE A 375 1.32 29.89 7.83
CA ILE A 375 0.71 29.06 6.78
C ILE A 375 -0.71 29.52 6.51
N LEU A 376 -1.53 29.74 7.54
CA LEU A 376 -2.90 30.24 7.38
C LEU A 376 -2.93 31.61 6.68
N ARG A 377 -1.95 32.48 6.97
CA ARG A 377 -1.81 33.78 6.30
C ARG A 377 -1.44 33.63 4.83
N ARG A 378 -0.45 32.78 4.53
CA ARG A 378 -0.07 32.49 3.14
C ARG A 378 -1.23 31.85 2.37
N MET A 379 -1.99 30.96 2.99
CA MET A 379 -3.20 30.39 2.39
C MET A 379 -4.22 31.48 2.04
N LYS A 380 -4.44 32.47 2.91
CA LYS A 380 -5.32 33.61 2.60
C LYS A 380 -4.83 34.40 1.40
N GLU A 381 -3.53 34.69 1.34
CA GLU A 381 -2.90 35.39 0.20
C GLU A 381 -3.04 34.61 -1.12
N GLU A 382 -3.01 33.28 -1.05
CA GLU A 382 -3.20 32.36 -2.18
C GLU A 382 -4.68 32.17 -2.59
N GLY A 383 -5.61 32.82 -1.89
CA GLY A 383 -7.05 32.81 -2.22
C GLY A 383 -7.89 31.78 -1.46
N TYR A 384 -7.36 31.13 -0.42
CA TYR A 384 -8.17 30.32 0.48
C TYR A 384 -9.03 31.21 1.38
N SER A 385 -10.24 30.75 1.72
CA SER A 385 -11.13 31.45 2.64
C SER A 385 -10.76 31.20 4.10
N THR A 386 -9.53 31.55 4.49
CA THR A 386 -9.03 31.47 5.87
C THR A 386 -9.08 32.83 6.57
N GLU A 387 -9.21 32.80 7.90
CA GLU A 387 -9.19 33.99 8.77
C GLU A 387 -7.99 33.89 9.73
N PRO A 388 -6.76 34.08 9.25
CA PRO A 388 -5.54 33.76 10.01
C PRO A 388 -5.43 34.61 11.29
N PRO A 389 -4.89 34.05 12.39
CA PRO A 389 -4.48 34.85 13.55
C PRO A 389 -3.30 35.77 13.19
N GLU A 390 -3.09 36.81 14.01
CA GLU A 390 -2.03 37.81 13.81
C GLU A 390 -0.62 37.19 13.85
N ASP A 391 -0.41 36.19 14.71
CA ASP A 391 0.83 35.45 14.90
C ASP A 391 0.56 34.19 15.75
N GLY A 392 1.62 33.43 16.06
CA GLY A 392 1.53 32.26 16.94
C GLY A 392 1.07 32.59 18.36
N LYS A 393 1.32 33.82 18.85
CA LYS A 393 0.89 34.27 20.17
C LYS A 393 -0.63 34.47 20.22
N ALA A 394 -1.20 35.12 19.22
CA ALA A 394 -2.64 35.26 19.07
C ALA A 394 -3.35 33.89 18.94
N LEU A 395 -2.73 32.95 18.21
CA LEU A 395 -3.25 31.58 18.08
C LEU A 395 -3.34 30.86 19.43
N ILE A 396 -2.25 30.84 20.20
CA ILE A 396 -2.26 30.15 21.50
C ILE A 396 -3.17 30.85 22.52
N ASP A 397 -3.25 32.18 22.48
CA ASP A 397 -4.14 32.94 23.36
C ASP A 397 -5.62 32.65 23.07
N ASP A 398 -6.00 32.49 21.79
CA ASP A 398 -7.34 32.07 21.38
C ASP A 398 -7.66 30.64 21.86
N ILE A 399 -6.74 29.69 21.64
CA ILE A 399 -6.88 28.31 22.13
C ILE A 399 -7.06 28.29 23.67
N MET A 400 -6.23 29.01 24.41
CA MET A 400 -6.25 29.00 25.87
C MET A 400 -7.43 29.75 26.47
N SER A 401 -7.83 30.88 25.89
CA SER A 401 -8.99 31.65 26.35
C SER A 401 -10.30 30.87 26.20
N ARG A 402 -10.44 30.11 25.11
CA ARG A 402 -11.57 29.22 24.86
C ARG A 402 -11.46 27.85 25.51
N LYS A 403 -10.28 27.51 26.03
CA LYS A 403 -9.93 26.14 26.47
C LYS A 403 -10.19 25.12 25.36
N ALA A 404 -9.83 25.44 24.12
CA ALA A 404 -10.03 24.60 22.94
C ALA A 404 -9.03 23.44 22.87
N ILE A 405 -8.99 22.62 23.94
CA ILE A 405 -8.04 21.53 24.15
C ILE A 405 -8.77 20.28 24.65
N SER A 406 -8.27 19.10 24.29
CA SER A 406 -8.79 17.83 24.81
C SER A 406 -8.27 17.57 26.23
N GLU A 407 -8.87 18.17 27.25
CA GLU A 407 -8.48 18.03 28.65
C GLU A 407 -9.68 17.78 29.57
N PHE A 408 -9.46 16.99 30.62
CA PHE A 408 -10.48 16.64 31.63
C PHE A 408 -9.86 16.45 33.03
N ARG A 409 -8.54 16.60 33.18
CA ARG A 409 -7.82 16.48 34.45
C ARG A 409 -7.74 17.80 35.20
N TRP A 410 -7.47 18.88 34.47
CA TRP A 410 -7.24 20.22 35.02
C TRP A 410 -8.33 21.21 34.60
N THR A 411 -8.87 21.01 33.40
CA THR A 411 -9.99 21.78 32.84
C THR A 411 -11.18 20.83 32.74
N THR A 412 -12.35 21.21 33.24
CA THR A 412 -13.55 20.36 33.09
C THR A 412 -14.13 20.51 31.70
N VAL A 413 -14.88 19.49 31.25
CA VAL A 413 -15.58 19.56 29.96
C VAL A 413 -16.60 20.71 29.94
N ASP A 414 -17.30 20.95 31.06
CA ASP A 414 -18.20 22.10 31.22
C ASP A 414 -17.49 23.44 31.02
N GLU A 415 -16.26 23.59 31.53
CA GLU A 415 -15.47 24.80 31.32
C GLU A 415 -15.09 24.98 29.84
N ILE A 416 -14.68 23.91 29.16
CA ILE A 416 -14.35 23.93 27.74
C ILE A 416 -15.55 24.37 26.90
N VAL A 417 -16.73 23.80 27.17
CA VAL A 417 -17.95 24.12 26.43
C VAL A 417 -18.40 25.56 26.73
N SER A 418 -18.42 25.96 28.00
CA SER A 418 -18.85 27.32 28.39
C SER A 418 -17.93 28.43 27.89
N LYS A 419 -16.63 28.15 27.70
CA LYS A 419 -15.66 29.07 27.10
C LYS A 419 -15.62 29.02 25.56
N GLY A 420 -16.42 28.16 24.93
CA GLY A 420 -16.53 28.06 23.48
C GLY A 420 -15.34 27.37 22.80
N GLY A 421 -14.69 26.44 23.50
CA GLY A 421 -13.59 25.62 22.96
C GLY A 421 -14.06 24.40 22.17
N ALA A 422 -15.36 24.12 22.13
CA ALA A 422 -15.96 23.06 21.34
C ALA A 422 -16.22 23.51 19.89
N LEU A 423 -15.61 22.84 18.93
CA LEU A 423 -15.94 22.96 17.50
C LEU A 423 -17.28 22.28 17.19
N ALA A 424 -17.55 21.15 17.84
CA ALA A 424 -18.78 20.41 17.68
C ALA A 424 -19.12 19.59 18.93
N LEU A 425 -20.43 19.34 19.09
CA LEU A 425 -21.01 18.43 20.07
C LEU A 425 -21.69 17.30 19.29
N ILE A 426 -21.00 16.17 19.16
CA ILE A 426 -21.46 15.04 18.35
C ILE A 426 -22.49 14.25 19.14
N THR A 427 -23.68 14.05 18.59
CA THR A 427 -24.70 13.26 19.29
C THR A 427 -24.33 11.77 19.29
N LYS A 428 -24.90 11.02 20.23
CA LYS A 428 -24.76 9.57 20.27
C LYS A 428 -25.14 8.93 18.93
N GLU A 429 -26.26 9.33 18.34
CA GLU A 429 -26.76 8.77 17.08
C GLU A 429 -25.84 9.09 15.90
N GLU A 430 -25.24 10.28 15.87
CA GLU A 430 -24.27 10.64 14.83
C GLU A 430 -23.01 9.79 14.94
N TYR A 431 -22.46 9.67 16.16
CA TYR A 431 -21.26 8.89 16.38
C TYR A 431 -21.49 7.39 16.18
N GLU A 432 -22.63 6.83 16.61
CA GLU A 432 -22.99 5.43 16.37
C GLU A 432 -23.05 5.09 14.88
N LYS A 433 -23.53 6.01 14.02
CA LYS A 433 -23.51 5.80 12.56
C LYS A 433 -22.10 5.70 12.00
N TRP A 434 -21.14 6.43 12.54
CA TRP A 434 -19.74 6.33 12.14
C TRP A 434 -19.10 5.08 12.72
N PHE A 435 -19.28 4.85 14.02
CA PHE A 435 -18.74 3.71 14.74
C PHE A 435 -19.22 2.37 14.17
N ALA A 436 -20.48 2.29 13.72
CA ALA A 436 -21.04 1.09 13.11
C ALA A 436 -20.37 0.67 11.78
N LYS A 437 -19.64 1.58 11.11
CA LYS A 437 -18.88 1.28 9.89
C LYS A 437 -17.52 0.65 10.17
N LEU A 438 -17.04 0.72 11.42
CA LEU A 438 -15.76 0.14 11.80
C LEU A 438 -15.84 -1.39 11.87
N SER A 439 -14.69 -2.05 11.70
CA SER A 439 -14.62 -3.51 11.79
C SER A 439 -15.18 -4.02 13.13
N PRO A 440 -15.81 -5.21 13.17
CA PRO A 440 -16.27 -5.79 14.42
C PRO A 440 -15.18 -5.83 15.51
N ALA A 441 -13.95 -6.18 15.14
CA ALA A 441 -12.81 -6.24 16.06
C ALA A 441 -12.47 -4.87 16.68
N VAL A 442 -12.48 -3.80 15.88
CA VAL A 442 -12.24 -2.43 16.39
C VAL A 442 -13.34 -2.02 17.35
N ARG A 443 -14.60 -2.28 17.01
CA ARG A 443 -15.75 -1.94 17.85
C ARG A 443 -15.69 -2.68 19.19
N GLU A 444 -15.45 -3.99 19.15
CA GLU A 444 -15.36 -4.83 20.34
C GLU A 444 -14.21 -4.41 21.25
N LYS A 445 -13.01 -4.21 20.69
CA LYS A 445 -11.82 -3.78 21.46
C LYS A 445 -12.05 -2.40 22.08
N THR A 446 -12.60 -1.45 21.31
CA THR A 446 -12.91 -0.09 21.81
C THR A 446 -13.96 -0.14 22.92
N CYS A 447 -15.07 -0.87 22.74
CA CYS A 447 -16.12 -0.98 23.75
C CYS A 447 -15.64 -1.67 25.02
N SER A 448 -14.81 -2.71 24.89
CA SER A 448 -14.21 -3.42 26.03
C SER A 448 -13.27 -2.52 26.84
N ALA A 449 -12.65 -1.54 26.19
CA ALA A 449 -11.80 -0.57 26.86
C ALA A 449 -12.56 0.63 27.42
N TRP A 450 -13.57 1.16 26.72
CA TRP A 450 -14.13 2.49 26.98
C TRP A 450 -15.66 2.54 27.13
N GLY A 451 -16.34 1.39 27.20
CA GLY A 451 -17.79 1.31 27.25
C GLY A 451 -18.43 1.46 25.87
N TYR A 452 -19.76 1.34 25.76
CA TYR A 452 -20.43 1.58 24.48
C TYR A 452 -20.47 3.07 24.14
N PRO A 453 -20.56 3.45 22.85
CA PRO A 453 -20.77 4.84 22.43
C PRO A 453 -21.83 5.59 23.26
N PRO A 454 -21.59 6.85 23.66
CA PRO A 454 -20.41 7.69 23.37
C PRO A 454 -19.19 7.44 24.29
N GLY A 455 -19.24 6.42 25.14
CA GLY A 455 -18.22 6.05 26.13
C GLY A 455 -18.80 5.81 27.51
N GLU A 456 -19.78 4.92 27.63
CA GLU A 456 -20.49 4.62 28.88
C GLU A 456 -19.54 4.36 30.04
N ALA A 457 -19.87 4.92 31.21
CA ALA A 457 -19.03 4.76 32.40
C ALA A 457 -18.96 3.28 32.80
N MET A 458 -17.75 2.71 32.82
CA MET A 458 -17.52 1.29 33.04
C MET A 458 -16.42 1.08 34.07
N ASN A 459 -16.67 0.24 35.08
CA ASN A 459 -15.68 -0.09 36.12
C ASN A 459 -15.03 1.13 36.80
N GLY A 460 -15.78 2.23 36.93
CA GLY A 460 -15.31 3.50 37.50
C GLY A 460 -14.47 4.37 36.54
N VAL A 461 -14.35 4.00 35.27
CA VAL A 461 -13.79 4.82 34.20
C VAL A 461 -14.93 5.63 33.57
N PRO A 462 -14.91 6.97 33.62
CA PRO A 462 -15.93 7.81 32.98
C PRO A 462 -15.76 7.88 31.46
N ALA A 463 -16.77 8.43 30.78
CA ALA A 463 -16.67 8.82 29.38
C ALA A 463 -15.60 9.91 29.20
N ALA A 464 -14.73 9.75 28.20
CA ALA A 464 -13.78 10.81 27.84
C ALA A 464 -14.53 11.93 27.09
N MET A 465 -14.43 13.18 27.57
CA MET A 465 -14.87 14.37 26.84
C MET A 465 -16.35 14.34 26.41
N VAL A 466 -17.27 13.98 27.31
CA VAL A 466 -18.72 14.01 27.05
C VAL A 466 -19.39 15.12 27.85
N TYR A 467 -20.27 15.88 27.18
CA TYR A 467 -21.11 16.93 27.74
C TYR A 467 -22.55 16.73 27.28
N ASP A 468 -23.50 16.58 28.23
CA ASP A 468 -24.91 16.31 27.93
C ASP A 468 -25.14 15.17 26.91
N ASP A 469 -24.46 14.03 27.14
CA ASP A 469 -24.48 12.82 26.27
C ASP A 469 -23.95 13.05 24.84
N LYS A 470 -23.20 14.15 24.62
CA LYS A 470 -22.55 14.47 23.35
C LYS A 470 -21.04 14.46 23.49
N ILE A 471 -20.36 13.88 22.52
CA ILE A 471 -18.90 13.90 22.47
C ILE A 471 -18.44 15.30 22.07
N VAL A 472 -17.55 15.89 22.86
CA VAL A 472 -16.98 17.21 22.62
C VAL A 472 -15.76 17.10 21.73
N VAL A 473 -15.83 17.69 20.53
CA VAL A 473 -14.69 17.88 19.63
C VAL A 473 -14.17 19.29 19.80
N THR A 474 -12.89 19.43 20.16
CA THR A 474 -12.30 20.72 20.54
C THR A 474 -11.40 21.30 19.46
N GLY A 475 -11.36 22.63 19.37
CA GLY A 475 -10.47 23.37 18.48
C GLY A 475 -10.96 24.79 18.22
N VAL A 476 -10.23 25.51 17.38
CA VAL A 476 -10.56 26.89 16.98
C VAL A 476 -10.74 26.95 15.46
N LYS A 477 -11.58 27.88 14.99
CA LYS A 477 -11.95 28.01 13.57
C LYS A 477 -11.46 29.33 13.01
N TYR A 478 -10.83 29.28 11.85
CA TYR A 478 -10.28 30.41 11.10
C TYR A 478 -10.79 30.36 9.64
N GLY A 479 -12.08 30.65 9.45
CA GLY A 479 -12.76 30.50 8.15
C GLY A 479 -12.95 29.02 7.76
N ASN A 480 -12.43 28.62 6.61
CA ASN A 480 -12.39 27.23 6.14
C ASN A 480 -11.21 26.42 6.70
N ALA A 481 -10.49 26.94 7.70
CA ALA A 481 -9.51 26.17 8.45
C ALA A 481 -9.96 25.93 9.90
N VAL A 482 -9.60 24.79 10.46
CA VAL A 482 -9.67 24.52 11.90
C VAL A 482 -8.30 24.15 12.43
N VAL A 483 -8.01 24.58 13.66
CA VAL A 483 -6.81 24.18 14.40
C VAL A 483 -7.26 23.42 15.63
N CYS A 484 -6.89 22.14 15.69
CA CYS A 484 -7.24 21.24 16.78
C CYS A 484 -5.97 20.84 17.52
N VAL A 485 -6.08 20.67 18.83
CA VAL A 485 -5.05 19.96 19.60
C VAL A 485 -5.37 18.47 19.57
N GLN A 486 -4.37 17.64 19.30
CA GLN A 486 -4.56 16.21 19.16
C GLN A 486 -5.25 15.62 20.41
N PRO A 487 -6.30 14.79 20.23
CA PRO A 487 -6.99 14.17 21.36
C PRO A 487 -6.05 13.33 22.22
N LYS A 488 -6.39 13.21 23.51
CA LYS A 488 -5.61 12.39 24.44
C LYS A 488 -5.68 10.91 24.08
N ARG A 489 -4.50 10.29 24.03
CA ARG A 489 -4.36 8.85 23.82
C ARG A 489 -4.52 8.07 25.13
N GLY A 490 -5.45 7.11 25.14
CA GLY A 490 -5.51 6.06 26.16
C GLY A 490 -5.94 6.51 27.56
N CYS A 491 -6.64 7.63 27.68
CA CYS A 491 -7.10 8.21 28.95
C CYS A 491 -8.57 8.61 28.90
N ALA A 492 -9.32 8.36 29.99
CA ALA A 492 -10.71 8.81 30.11
C ALA A 492 -11.06 9.28 31.54
N GLY A 493 -10.80 10.56 31.84
CA GLY A 493 -11.09 11.19 33.14
C GLY A 493 -9.86 11.69 33.92
N SER A 494 -10.08 12.33 35.07
CA SER A 494 -9.05 13.10 35.79
C SER A 494 -8.05 12.27 36.60
N ARG A 495 -8.30 10.98 36.82
CA ARG A 495 -7.43 10.10 37.65
C ARG A 495 -6.28 9.52 36.84
N CYS A 496 -5.10 9.41 37.46
CA CYS A 496 -3.91 8.81 36.86
C CYS A 496 -3.46 7.59 37.65
N ASP A 497 -4.35 6.61 37.78
CA ASP A 497 -4.24 5.42 38.65
C ASP A 497 -4.15 4.11 37.86
N GLY A 498 -3.92 4.20 36.55
CA GLY A 498 -3.90 3.04 35.64
C GLY A 498 -5.26 2.52 35.20
N ARG A 499 -6.36 2.92 35.86
CA ARG A 499 -7.73 2.53 35.46
C ARG A 499 -8.29 3.48 34.42
N VAL A 500 -8.12 4.78 34.67
CA VAL A 500 -8.55 5.87 33.80
C VAL A 500 -7.49 6.18 32.74
N CYS A 501 -6.23 6.21 33.15
CA CYS A 501 -5.06 6.37 32.29
C CYS A 501 -4.50 4.99 31.96
N LYS A 502 -5.12 4.30 31.00
CA LYS A 502 -4.80 2.90 30.68
C LYS A 502 -3.48 2.73 29.95
N ILE A 503 -3.05 3.76 29.21
CA ILE A 503 -1.79 3.75 28.45
C ILE A 503 -0.56 3.44 29.30
N LEU A 504 -0.61 3.69 30.62
CA LEU A 504 0.50 3.41 31.54
C LEU A 504 0.72 1.91 31.81
N HIS A 505 -0.29 1.06 31.57
CA HIS A 505 -0.21 -0.38 31.83
C HIS A 505 -0.59 -1.25 30.63
N ASP A 506 -1.21 -0.66 29.61
CA ASP A 506 -1.64 -1.34 28.40
C ASP A 506 -1.20 -0.53 27.18
N PRO A 507 -0.06 -0.89 26.53
CA PRO A 507 0.40 -0.21 25.32
C PRO A 507 -0.54 -0.45 24.13
N GLU A 508 -1.35 -1.51 24.15
CA GLU A 508 -2.25 -1.88 23.06
C GLU A 508 -3.69 -1.36 23.26
N VAL A 509 -3.95 -0.64 24.35
CA VAL A 509 -5.28 -0.09 24.66
C VAL A 509 -5.78 0.70 23.46
N PRO A 510 -7.01 0.57 22.96
CA PRO A 510 -7.48 1.38 21.84
C PRO A 510 -7.64 2.86 22.23
N PRO A 511 -7.64 3.81 21.29
CA PRO A 511 -7.98 5.20 21.58
C PRO A 511 -9.44 5.33 22.09
N PRO A 512 -9.74 6.31 22.96
CA PRO A 512 -11.11 6.55 23.44
C PRO A 512 -12.07 6.98 22.31
N HIS A 513 -13.38 6.88 22.55
CA HIS A 513 -14.41 7.30 21.59
C HIS A 513 -14.24 8.74 21.11
N GLN A 514 -13.87 9.68 21.99
CA GLN A 514 -13.64 11.07 21.59
C GLN A 514 -12.48 11.23 20.59
N TYR A 515 -11.44 10.40 20.69
CA TYR A 515 -10.35 10.42 19.72
C TYR A 515 -10.89 10.07 18.32
N LEU A 516 -11.61 8.94 18.21
CA LEU A 516 -12.20 8.49 16.95
C LEU A 516 -13.23 9.49 16.43
N ALA A 517 -14.10 10.00 17.29
CA ALA A 517 -15.11 10.99 16.94
C ALA A 517 -14.50 12.30 16.42
N THR A 518 -13.35 12.72 16.95
CA THR A 518 -12.65 13.93 16.46
C THR A 518 -12.28 13.77 15.00
N TYR A 519 -11.58 12.70 14.62
CA TYR A 519 -11.16 12.53 13.23
C TYR A 519 -12.34 12.24 12.29
N HIS A 520 -13.33 11.45 12.71
CA HIS A 520 -14.54 11.26 11.94
C HIS A 520 -15.33 12.56 11.77
N TYR A 521 -15.36 13.44 12.77
CA TYR A 521 -15.93 14.77 12.62
C TYR A 521 -15.16 15.59 11.60
N LEU A 522 -13.82 15.55 11.59
CA LEU A 522 -13.04 16.28 10.58
C LEU A 522 -13.39 15.83 9.16
N GLU A 523 -13.54 14.52 8.93
CA GLU A 523 -13.92 13.98 7.61
C GLU A 523 -15.39 14.20 7.25
N ALA A 524 -16.32 13.85 8.15
CA ALA A 524 -17.74 13.74 7.83
C ALA A 524 -18.59 14.92 8.33
N GLY A 525 -18.15 15.67 9.35
CA GLY A 525 -18.87 16.81 9.90
C GLY A 525 -18.33 18.15 9.40
N PHE A 526 -17.03 18.40 9.59
CA PHE A 526 -16.36 19.58 9.06
C PHE A 526 -16.14 19.50 7.55
N HIS A 527 -16.05 18.28 7.00
CA HIS A 527 -15.73 18.03 5.60
C HIS A 527 -14.37 18.60 5.20
N ALA A 528 -13.34 18.32 6.01
CA ALA A 528 -11.96 18.59 5.64
C ALA A 528 -11.66 17.92 4.28
N ASP A 529 -10.91 18.63 3.44
CA ASP A 529 -10.36 18.08 2.20
C ASP A 529 -8.95 17.52 2.44
N VAL A 530 -8.28 17.97 3.51
CA VAL A 530 -6.93 17.53 3.90
C VAL A 530 -6.70 17.76 5.40
N ILE A 531 -5.96 16.85 6.03
CA ILE A 531 -5.43 17.00 7.38
C ILE A 531 -3.94 17.29 7.32
N VAL A 532 -3.49 18.23 8.14
CA VAL A 532 -2.07 18.60 8.28
C VAL A 532 -1.67 18.46 9.74
N HIS A 533 -0.84 17.47 10.06
CA HIS A 533 -0.19 17.38 11.36
C HIS A 533 1.06 18.25 11.39
N VAL A 534 1.29 18.95 12.51
CA VAL A 534 2.35 19.98 12.61
C VAL A 534 3.25 19.73 13.82
N GLY A 535 4.53 19.53 13.54
CA GLY A 535 5.56 19.26 14.54
C GLY A 535 6.13 17.85 14.43
N THR A 536 6.98 17.47 15.36
CA THR A 536 7.61 16.15 15.36
C THR A 536 6.84 15.23 16.31
N HIS A 537 6.41 14.06 15.80
CA HIS A 537 5.68 13.00 16.50
C HIS A 537 4.32 13.37 17.12
N GLY A 538 3.25 13.05 16.41
CA GLY A 538 1.92 12.95 16.96
C GLY A 538 1.72 11.62 17.69
N ASN A 539 0.52 11.41 18.22
CA ASN A 539 0.15 10.12 18.80
C ASN A 539 -0.70 9.25 17.85
N LEU A 540 -0.90 9.66 16.59
CA LEU A 540 -1.77 8.97 15.62
C LEU A 540 -1.03 7.78 15.00
N GLU A 541 0.21 8.00 14.61
CA GLU A 541 1.13 7.01 14.04
C GLU A 541 1.50 5.91 15.05
N PHE A 542 1.39 6.20 16.36
CA PHE A 542 1.65 5.25 17.44
C PHE A 542 0.36 4.65 18.04
N LEU A 543 -0.79 4.81 17.37
CA LEU A 543 -1.99 4.08 17.78
C LEU A 543 -1.81 2.57 17.55
N PRO A 544 -2.47 1.69 18.32
CA PRO A 544 -2.28 0.26 18.20
C PRO A 544 -2.64 -0.24 16.80
N GLY A 545 -1.83 -1.17 16.28
CA GLY A 545 -1.99 -1.69 14.93
C GLY A 545 -0.74 -2.45 14.51
N LYS A 546 -0.70 -2.81 13.22
CA LYS A 546 0.49 -3.39 12.59
C LYS A 546 1.58 -2.32 12.46
N SER A 547 2.85 -2.72 12.43
CA SER A 547 3.96 -1.77 12.24
C SER A 547 3.93 -1.10 10.86
N VAL A 548 3.62 -1.85 9.81
CA VAL A 548 3.46 -1.38 8.43
C VAL A 548 2.31 -2.16 7.76
N ALA A 549 1.94 -1.83 6.52
CA ALA A 549 0.89 -2.52 5.76
C ALA A 549 -0.40 -2.60 6.60
N LEU A 550 -0.91 -1.43 7.01
CA LEU A 550 -2.01 -1.32 7.95
C LEU A 550 -3.31 -1.95 7.44
N SER A 551 -4.05 -2.57 8.35
CA SER A 551 -5.38 -3.12 8.12
C SER A 551 -6.48 -2.12 8.49
N GLU A 552 -7.71 -2.44 8.11
CA GLU A 552 -8.95 -1.79 8.54
C GLU A 552 -9.20 -1.83 10.06
N SER A 553 -8.40 -2.65 10.77
CA SER A 553 -8.45 -2.76 12.23
C SER A 553 -7.28 -2.06 12.94
N CYS A 554 -6.37 -1.43 12.18
CA CYS A 554 -5.29 -0.61 12.73
C CYS A 554 -5.81 0.79 13.04
N TYR A 555 -5.65 1.24 14.28
CA TYR A 555 -6.21 2.52 14.71
C TYR A 555 -5.67 3.76 13.98
N PRO A 556 -4.41 3.80 13.48
CA PRO A 556 -3.98 4.90 12.61
C PRO A 556 -4.82 4.98 11.31
N ASP A 557 -5.07 3.85 10.65
CA ASP A 557 -5.88 3.76 9.41
C ASP A 557 -7.35 4.11 9.66
N VAL A 558 -7.89 3.64 10.80
CA VAL A 558 -9.25 3.94 11.25
C VAL A 558 -9.42 5.44 11.52
N ALA A 559 -8.49 6.05 12.26
CA ALA A 559 -8.60 7.44 12.66
C ALA A 559 -8.47 8.37 11.45
N ILE A 560 -7.45 8.21 10.61
CA ILE A 560 -7.23 9.13 9.48
C ILE A 560 -8.31 9.02 8.40
N GLY A 561 -9.00 7.88 8.34
CA GLY A 561 -10.08 7.66 7.38
C GLY A 561 -9.55 7.68 5.95
N ASN A 562 -10.21 8.41 5.06
CA ASN A 562 -9.81 8.50 3.65
C ASN A 562 -9.11 9.81 3.29
N LEU A 563 -8.91 10.71 4.27
CA LEU A 563 -8.39 12.04 3.99
C LEU A 563 -6.91 12.00 3.59
N PRO A 564 -6.48 12.85 2.64
CA PRO A 564 -5.08 13.18 2.43
C PRO A 564 -4.48 13.65 3.76
N HIS A 565 -3.35 13.06 4.11
CA HIS A 565 -2.65 13.31 5.37
C HIS A 565 -1.28 13.88 5.07
N LEU A 566 -1.11 15.17 5.33
CA LEU A 566 0.16 15.87 5.20
C LEU A 566 0.80 16.03 6.57
N TYR A 567 2.12 16.03 6.58
CA TYR A 567 2.88 16.19 7.81
C TYR A 567 3.98 17.23 7.63
N ILE A 568 4.04 18.21 8.54
CA ILE A 568 5.17 19.14 8.64
C ILE A 568 6.15 18.54 9.65
N TYR A 569 7.21 17.93 9.14
CA TYR A 569 8.19 17.18 9.90
C TYR A 569 9.57 17.86 9.87
N ASN A 570 10.42 17.56 10.85
CA ASN A 570 11.80 18.07 10.90
C ASN A 570 12.75 17.19 10.07
N SER A 571 13.62 17.81 9.28
CA SER A 571 14.50 17.11 8.34
C SER A 571 15.61 16.29 9.02
N ASP A 572 15.93 16.58 10.27
CA ASP A 572 16.97 15.91 11.06
C ASP A 572 16.46 14.70 11.85
N ASN A 573 15.16 14.41 11.76
CA ASN A 573 14.53 13.20 12.30
C ASN A 573 13.78 12.51 11.16
N PRO A 574 14.46 11.69 10.34
CA PRO A 574 13.74 10.89 9.35
C PRO A 574 12.70 9.99 10.04
N PRO A 575 11.54 9.74 9.39
CA PRO A 575 10.45 8.94 9.95
C PRO A 575 10.85 7.49 10.27
#